data_AF-A0A8U7MDV9-F1
#
_entry.id   AF-A0A8U7MDV9-F1
#
_cell.length_a   1.000
_cell.length_b   1.000
_cell.length_c   1.000
_cell.angle_alpha   90.00
_cell.angle_beta   90.00
_cell.angle_gamma   90.00
#
_symmetry.space_group_name_H-M   'P 1'
#
loop_
_entity.id
_entity.type
_entity.pdbx_description
1 polymer ?
#
loop_
_entity_poly.entity_id
_entity_poly.type
_entity_poly.pdbx_seq_one_letter_code
_entity_poly.pdbx_strand_id
1 'polypeptide(L)'
;MAPLQGPGRGCGQGIKAPAGPGLSYGVCVLLQPSPAAATMVHWSAEEKQLIASVWGKVSVEECGAEALARLLIVYPWTQRFFSNFGNLSSPTAIIGNPKVRAHGKKVLTSFGEAIKNLDNIKGTYSKLSELHCDKLHVDPENFRLLGDILIIVLASHFGKDFTPACQFAWQKLVSVVAHALARKYH
;
A
#
# COMPACT_ATOMS: atom_id res chain seq x y z
N MET A 1 -25.69 15.36 68.38
CA MET A 1 -25.89 16.68 67.74
C MET A 1 -26.06 16.48 66.25
N ALA A 2 -26.96 17.28 65.68
CA ALA A 2 -27.68 17.13 64.41
C ALA A 2 -26.80 17.27 63.13
N PRO A 3 -27.37 16.97 61.92
CA PRO A 3 -26.68 16.70 60.65
C PRO A 3 -26.59 17.95 59.73
N LEU A 4 -26.15 17.80 58.47
CA LEU A 4 -26.58 18.51 57.23
C LEU A 4 -25.57 18.22 56.07
N GLN A 5 -25.96 17.47 55.02
CA GLN A 5 -26.41 17.89 53.67
C GLN A 5 -25.30 18.42 52.72
N GLY A 6 -25.17 17.77 51.55
CA GLY A 6 -24.16 18.02 50.51
C GLY A 6 -24.49 19.16 49.54
N PRO A 7 -23.67 19.41 48.51
CA PRO A 7 -23.94 20.45 47.52
C PRO A 7 -24.65 19.89 46.29
N GLY A 8 -25.72 20.60 45.91
CA GLY A 8 -26.58 20.33 44.77
C GLY A 8 -26.07 20.93 43.46
N ARG A 9 -26.74 20.49 42.38
CA ARG A 9 -26.60 21.03 41.03
C ARG A 9 -27.11 22.47 40.99
N GLY A 10 -26.31 23.38 40.43
CA GLY A 10 -26.74 24.71 40.04
C GLY A 10 -26.74 24.83 38.51
N CYS A 11 -27.93 24.92 37.92
CA CYS A 11 -28.12 25.46 36.57
C CYS A 11 -27.95 26.98 36.64
N GLY A 12 -26.95 27.53 35.95
CA GLY A 12 -26.76 28.96 35.74
C GLY A 12 -26.94 29.31 34.27
N GLN A 13 -28.00 30.07 33.98
CA GLN A 13 -28.29 30.65 32.67
C GLN A 13 -27.34 31.82 32.35
N GLY A 14 -26.97 31.93 31.08
CA GLY A 14 -27.05 33.20 30.35
C GLY A 14 -25.77 34.02 30.18
N ILE A 15 -25.18 33.93 28.98
CA ILE A 15 -24.71 35.15 28.28
C ILE A 15 -24.91 34.98 26.78
N LYS A 16 -25.80 35.82 26.25
CA LYS A 16 -26.11 36.01 24.82
C LYS A 16 -24.97 36.83 24.19
N ALA A 17 -24.36 36.34 23.11
CA ALA A 17 -23.49 37.15 22.25
C ALA A 17 -24.21 37.46 20.91
N PRO A 18 -24.04 38.67 20.35
CA PRO A 18 -24.89 39.18 19.26
C PRO A 18 -24.51 38.64 17.89
N ALA A 19 -25.52 38.60 17.02
CA ALA A 19 -25.41 38.24 15.60
C ALA A 19 -24.66 39.34 14.81
N GLY A 20 -23.66 38.91 14.03
CA GLY A 20 -23.01 39.70 12.98
C GLY A 20 -23.06 38.93 11.65
N PRO A 21 -23.12 39.63 10.49
CA PRO A 21 -23.50 39.02 9.23
C PRO A 21 -22.31 38.37 8.50
N GLY A 22 -22.59 37.20 7.92
CA GLY A 22 -22.10 36.76 6.62
C GLY A 22 -20.60 36.82 6.34
N LEU A 23 -19.93 35.68 6.47
CA LEU A 23 -18.84 35.28 5.57
C LEU A 23 -18.97 33.77 5.37
N SER A 24 -19.64 33.40 4.27
CA SER A 24 -19.64 32.04 3.74
C SER A 24 -18.20 31.68 3.41
N TYR A 25 -17.54 30.91 4.29
CA TYR A 25 -16.30 30.23 3.96
C TYR A 25 -16.62 29.06 3.02
N GLY A 26 -16.96 29.41 1.78
CA GLY A 26 -16.90 28.52 0.64
C GLY A 26 -15.45 28.37 0.19
N VAL A 27 -14.65 27.61 0.91
CA VAL A 27 -13.39 27.03 0.43
C VAL A 27 -13.16 25.71 1.17
N CYS A 28 -13.65 24.61 0.59
CA CYS A 28 -13.00 23.28 0.54
C CYS A 28 -13.99 22.23 0.01
N VAL A 29 -14.53 22.42 -1.20
CA VAL A 29 -15.30 21.40 -1.93
C VAL A 29 -14.66 21.18 -3.29
N LEU A 30 -13.34 20.96 -3.33
CA LEU A 30 -12.64 20.55 -4.56
C LEU A 30 -11.68 19.38 -4.36
N LEU A 31 -11.83 18.60 -3.28
CA LEU A 31 -11.17 17.30 -3.19
C LEU A 31 -11.99 16.30 -2.36
N GLN A 32 -13.28 16.17 -2.69
CA GLN A 32 -14.03 14.99 -2.26
C GLN A 32 -13.81 13.89 -3.31
N PRO A 33 -13.17 12.76 -2.98
CA PRO A 33 -13.18 11.61 -3.88
C PRO A 33 -14.63 11.15 -4.06
N SER A 34 -15.06 11.12 -5.32
CA SER A 34 -16.38 10.66 -5.74
C SER A 34 -16.65 9.23 -5.24
N PRO A 35 -17.87 8.92 -4.74
CA PRO A 35 -18.20 7.59 -4.26
C PRO A 35 -18.23 6.58 -5.42
N ALA A 36 -17.22 5.70 -5.41
CA ALA A 36 -17.15 4.35 -5.96
C ALA A 36 -18.21 3.95 -7.01
N ALA A 37 -18.09 4.51 -8.23
CA ALA A 37 -18.24 3.67 -9.41
C ALA A 37 -16.98 2.80 -9.47
N ALA A 38 -17.13 1.48 -9.62
CA ALA A 38 -15.99 0.59 -9.82
C ALA A 38 -15.25 1.01 -11.11
N THR A 39 -14.29 1.91 -11.00
CA THR A 39 -13.47 2.35 -12.11
C THR A 39 -12.67 1.14 -12.55
N MET A 40 -13.06 0.57 -13.70
CA MET A 40 -12.15 -0.31 -14.41
C MET A 40 -10.90 0.52 -14.69
N VAL A 41 -9.77 0.04 -14.19
CA VAL A 41 -8.49 0.69 -14.42
C VAL A 41 -8.23 0.62 -15.92
N HIS A 42 -8.24 1.77 -16.57
CA HIS A 42 -7.92 1.87 -17.99
C HIS A 42 -6.42 2.11 -18.15
N TRP A 43 -5.78 1.34 -19.03
CA TRP A 43 -4.35 1.44 -19.34
C TRP A 43 -4.14 2.01 -20.74
N SER A 44 -3.41 3.12 -20.87
CA SER A 44 -3.04 3.63 -22.19
C SER A 44 -2.01 2.72 -22.87
N ALA A 45 -1.91 2.79 -24.20
CA ALA A 45 -0.88 2.05 -24.93
C ALA A 45 0.54 2.43 -24.48
N GLU A 46 0.76 3.71 -24.18
CA GLU A 46 2.03 4.23 -23.67
C GLU A 46 2.35 3.68 -22.28
N GLU A 47 1.38 3.64 -21.35
CA GLU A 47 1.57 3.05 -20.02
C GLU A 47 1.94 1.57 -20.12
N LYS A 48 1.23 0.80 -20.97
CA LYS A 48 1.52 -0.62 -21.20
C LYS A 48 2.94 -0.81 -21.75
N GLN A 49 3.36 0.04 -22.69
CA GLN A 49 4.71 0.01 -23.27
C GLN A 49 5.79 0.35 -22.24
N LEU A 50 5.59 1.38 -21.41
CA LEU A 50 6.53 1.78 -20.36
C LEU A 50 6.69 0.70 -19.27
N ILE A 51 5.60 0.02 -18.92
CA ILE A 51 5.65 -1.11 -17.98
C ILE A 51 6.44 -2.26 -18.60
N ALA A 52 6.10 -2.65 -19.84
CA ALA A 52 6.74 -3.77 -20.53
C ALA A 52 8.23 -3.53 -20.80
N SER A 53 8.63 -2.31 -21.12
CA SER A 53 10.03 -1.97 -21.43
C SER A 53 10.96 -2.12 -20.23
N VAL A 54 10.51 -1.73 -19.04
CA VAL A 54 11.25 -1.97 -17.80
C VAL A 54 11.17 -3.44 -17.43
N TRP A 55 9.98 -4.04 -17.46
CA TRP A 55 9.79 -5.44 -17.07
C TRP A 55 10.68 -6.41 -17.88
N GLY A 56 10.86 -6.16 -19.17
CA GLY A 56 11.74 -6.96 -20.03
C GLY A 56 13.22 -6.95 -19.62
N LYS A 57 13.64 -6.00 -18.78
CA LYS A 57 15.00 -5.90 -18.24
C LYS A 57 15.11 -6.31 -16.77
N VAL A 58 13.99 -6.59 -16.09
CA VAL A 58 13.97 -6.90 -14.65
C VAL A 58 14.56 -8.29 -14.39
N SER A 59 15.58 -8.33 -13.53
CA SER A 59 16.04 -9.57 -12.90
C SER A 59 15.08 -9.95 -11.78
N VAL A 60 14.13 -10.85 -12.08
CA VAL A 60 13.04 -11.23 -11.16
C VAL A 60 13.58 -11.75 -9.82
N GLU A 61 14.69 -12.47 -9.84
CA GLU A 61 15.29 -13.01 -8.63
C GLU A 61 15.97 -11.92 -7.80
N GLU A 62 16.80 -11.07 -8.42
CA GLU A 62 17.58 -10.06 -7.71
C GLU A 62 16.68 -8.94 -7.20
N CYS A 63 15.87 -8.33 -8.07
CA CYS A 63 14.96 -7.25 -7.69
C CYS A 63 13.91 -7.75 -6.68
N GLY A 64 13.44 -8.99 -6.83
CA GLY A 64 12.45 -9.59 -5.93
C GLY A 64 13.01 -9.84 -4.54
N ALA A 65 14.21 -10.43 -4.47
CA ALA A 65 14.91 -10.63 -3.21
C ALA A 65 15.20 -9.30 -2.51
N GLU A 66 15.67 -8.30 -3.26
CA GLU A 66 15.99 -6.98 -2.71
C GLU A 66 14.74 -6.26 -2.20
N ALA A 67 13.63 -6.27 -2.94
CA ALA A 67 12.39 -5.64 -2.53
C ALA A 67 11.86 -6.24 -1.21
N LEU A 68 11.85 -7.58 -1.09
CA LEU A 68 11.41 -8.21 0.15
C LEU A 68 12.38 -7.95 1.31
N ALA A 69 13.69 -8.00 1.07
CA ALA A 69 14.67 -7.69 2.11
C ALA A 69 14.50 -6.26 2.63
N ARG A 70 14.33 -5.27 1.72
CA ARG A 70 14.10 -3.87 2.08
C ARG A 70 12.79 -3.68 2.86
N LEU A 71 11.71 -4.36 2.49
CA LEU A 71 10.45 -4.35 3.25
C LEU A 71 10.69 -4.79 4.71
N LEU A 72 11.39 -5.92 4.91
CA LEU A 72 11.65 -6.47 6.25
C LEU A 72 12.60 -5.60 7.09
N ILE A 73 13.49 -4.84 6.45
CA ILE A 73 14.46 -3.96 7.12
C ILE A 73 13.83 -2.61 7.46
N VAL A 74 13.18 -1.96 6.48
CA VAL A 74 12.63 -0.61 6.62
C VAL A 74 11.35 -0.62 7.45
N TYR A 75 10.59 -1.73 7.39
CA TYR A 75 9.33 -1.90 8.11
C TYR A 75 9.38 -3.16 8.99
N PRO A 76 10.12 -3.16 10.12
CA PRO A 76 10.42 -4.37 10.90
C PRO A 76 9.20 -5.13 11.41
N TRP A 77 8.06 -4.47 11.61
CA TRP A 77 6.82 -5.14 12.03
C TRP A 77 6.34 -6.19 11.03
N THR A 78 6.73 -6.08 9.75
CA THR A 78 6.38 -7.05 8.71
C THR A 78 7.06 -8.40 8.92
N GLN A 79 8.15 -8.47 9.68
CA GLN A 79 8.85 -9.72 9.98
C GLN A 79 7.97 -10.74 10.73
N ARG A 80 6.92 -10.28 11.44
CA ARG A 80 5.97 -11.16 12.15
C ARG A 80 5.30 -12.21 11.24
N PHE A 81 5.14 -11.89 9.94
CA PHE A 81 4.54 -12.79 8.96
C PHE A 81 5.50 -13.86 8.44
N PHE A 82 6.79 -13.76 8.79
CA PHE A 82 7.87 -14.58 8.26
C PHE A 82 8.65 -15.33 9.35
N SER A 83 8.02 -15.64 10.48
CA SER A 83 8.65 -16.36 11.60
C SER A 83 9.33 -17.68 11.19
N ASN A 84 8.77 -18.38 10.19
CA ASN A 84 9.31 -19.63 9.64
C ASN A 84 10.53 -19.45 8.72
N PHE A 85 10.99 -18.21 8.49
CA PHE A 85 12.14 -17.91 7.63
C PHE A 85 13.47 -18.03 8.37
N GLY A 86 13.45 -18.26 9.68
CA GLY A 86 14.65 -18.42 10.49
C GLY A 86 15.21 -17.06 10.91
N ASN A 87 16.53 -16.88 10.80
CA ASN A 87 17.19 -15.67 11.29
C ASN A 87 16.86 -14.44 10.43
N LEU A 88 16.20 -13.44 11.05
CA LEU A 88 15.88 -12.12 10.49
C LEU A 88 16.35 -10.98 11.43
N SER A 89 17.26 -11.25 12.37
CA SER A 89 17.58 -10.33 13.48
C SER A 89 18.38 -9.07 13.10
N SER A 90 18.97 -9.04 11.90
CA SER A 90 19.78 -7.92 11.41
C SER A 90 19.65 -7.76 9.90
N PRO A 91 19.97 -6.58 9.33
CA PRO A 91 19.96 -6.37 7.89
C PRO A 91 20.80 -7.39 7.12
N THR A 92 22.01 -7.70 7.60
CA THR A 92 22.88 -8.72 7.00
C THR A 92 22.25 -10.11 7.02
N ALA A 93 21.60 -10.49 8.14
CA ALA A 93 20.89 -11.76 8.23
C ALA A 93 19.72 -11.83 7.24
N ILE A 94 18.94 -10.75 7.11
CA ILE A 94 17.79 -10.66 6.20
C ILE A 94 18.25 -10.77 4.73
N ILE A 95 19.26 -9.99 4.34
CA ILE A 95 19.78 -9.96 2.96
C ILE A 95 20.38 -11.32 2.56
N GLY A 96 21.08 -11.96 3.50
CA GLY A 96 21.68 -13.29 3.31
C GLY A 96 20.69 -14.45 3.42
N ASN A 97 19.43 -14.23 3.79
CA ASN A 97 18.50 -15.31 4.09
C ASN A 97 17.96 -15.96 2.79
N PRO A 98 18.22 -17.26 2.54
CA PRO A 98 17.79 -17.92 1.31
C PRO A 98 16.27 -18.01 1.16
N LYS A 99 15.52 -18.08 2.26
CA LYS A 99 14.05 -18.10 2.23
C LYS A 99 13.48 -16.72 1.86
N VAL A 100 14.10 -15.65 2.34
CA VAL A 100 13.75 -14.27 1.91
C VAL A 100 13.99 -14.14 0.41
N ARG A 101 15.15 -14.54 -0.09
CA ARG A 101 15.44 -14.50 -1.54
C ARG A 101 14.42 -15.30 -2.36
N ALA A 102 14.16 -16.55 -1.97
CA ALA A 102 13.21 -17.41 -2.67
C ALA A 102 11.77 -16.87 -2.64
N HIS A 103 11.34 -16.27 -1.52
CA HIS A 103 10.01 -15.68 -1.43
C HIS A 103 9.91 -14.37 -2.23
N GLY A 104 10.94 -13.52 -2.20
CA GLY A 104 11.02 -12.32 -3.01
C GLY A 104 10.88 -12.61 -4.51
N LYS A 105 11.53 -13.68 -4.98
CA LYS A 105 11.34 -14.19 -6.35
C LYS A 105 9.89 -14.56 -6.65
N LYS A 106 9.19 -15.25 -5.73
CA LYS A 106 7.77 -15.60 -5.90
C LYS A 106 6.88 -14.35 -5.97
N VAL A 107 7.12 -13.38 -5.10
CA VAL A 107 6.41 -12.09 -5.09
C VAL A 107 6.58 -11.39 -6.43
N LEU A 108 7.82 -11.21 -6.90
CA LEU A 108 8.05 -10.48 -8.14
C LEU A 108 7.59 -11.27 -9.38
N THR A 109 7.66 -12.61 -9.35
CA THR A 109 7.03 -13.46 -10.38
C THR A 109 5.53 -13.21 -10.47
N SER A 110 4.84 -13.02 -9.34
CA SER A 110 3.41 -12.69 -9.32
C SER A 110 3.12 -11.34 -9.98
N PHE A 111 3.99 -10.33 -9.82
CA PHE A 111 3.87 -9.07 -10.56
C PHE A 111 3.99 -9.28 -12.07
N GLY A 112 4.82 -10.22 -12.51
CA GLY A 112 4.88 -10.64 -13.91
C GLY A 112 3.54 -11.15 -14.44
N GLU A 113 2.78 -11.88 -13.63
CA GLU A 113 1.42 -12.31 -13.98
C GLU A 113 0.45 -11.14 -14.07
N ALA A 114 0.61 -10.10 -13.23
CA ALA A 114 -0.14 -8.85 -13.34
C ALA A 114 0.12 -8.16 -14.68
N ILE A 115 1.39 -8.06 -15.08
CA ILE A 115 1.83 -7.38 -16.30
C ILE A 115 1.34 -8.12 -17.56
N LYS A 116 1.27 -9.45 -17.51
CA LYS A 116 0.65 -10.25 -18.59
C LYS A 116 -0.86 -10.06 -18.68
N ASN A 117 -1.51 -9.67 -17.58
CA ASN A 117 -2.96 -9.59 -17.43
C ASN A 117 -3.43 -8.21 -16.94
N LEU A 118 -2.85 -7.12 -17.47
CA LEU A 118 -3.10 -5.75 -16.97
C LEU A 118 -4.58 -5.36 -16.91
N ASP A 119 -5.38 -5.85 -17.86
CA ASP A 119 -6.82 -5.57 -17.94
C ASP A 119 -7.65 -6.50 -17.01
N ASN A 120 -7.04 -7.54 -16.41
CA ASN A 120 -7.69 -8.50 -15.50
C ASN A 120 -6.87 -8.77 -14.22
N ILE A 121 -6.24 -7.73 -13.66
CA ILE A 121 -5.46 -7.86 -12.41
C ILE A 121 -6.34 -8.36 -11.26
N LYS A 122 -7.60 -7.87 -11.17
CA LYS A 122 -8.55 -8.30 -10.14
C LYS A 122 -8.81 -9.81 -10.17
N GLY A 123 -9.02 -10.40 -11.35
CA GLY A 123 -9.20 -11.84 -11.48
C GLY A 123 -7.91 -12.61 -11.15
N THR A 124 -6.77 -12.11 -11.65
CA THR A 124 -5.44 -12.70 -11.47
C THR A 124 -5.08 -12.87 -9.98
N TYR A 125 -5.40 -11.88 -9.15
CA TYR A 125 -5.03 -11.87 -7.72
C TYR A 125 -6.11 -12.39 -6.77
N SER A 126 -7.26 -12.86 -7.26
CA SER A 126 -8.39 -13.30 -6.43
C SER A 126 -8.01 -14.31 -5.34
N LYS A 127 -7.35 -15.42 -5.73
CA LYS A 127 -6.88 -16.46 -4.78
C LYS A 127 -5.81 -15.94 -3.82
N LEU A 128 -4.96 -15.03 -4.30
CA LEU A 128 -3.89 -14.47 -3.47
C LEU A 128 -4.43 -13.47 -2.44
N SER A 129 -5.49 -12.74 -2.80
CA SER A 129 -6.26 -11.89 -1.88
C SER A 129 -6.87 -12.71 -0.74
N GLU A 130 -7.53 -13.83 -1.05
CA GLU A 130 -8.08 -14.75 -0.05
C GLU A 130 -7.01 -15.30 0.90
N LEU A 131 -5.86 -15.72 0.36
CA LEU A 131 -4.75 -16.18 1.19
C LEU A 131 -4.28 -15.10 2.17
N HIS A 132 -4.03 -13.88 1.67
CA HIS A 132 -3.49 -12.82 2.51
C HIS A 132 -4.50 -12.28 3.51
N CYS A 133 -5.79 -12.29 3.17
CA CYS A 133 -6.91 -11.93 4.03
C CYS A 133 -7.20 -12.99 5.08
N ASP A 134 -7.67 -14.16 4.65
CA ASP A 134 -8.34 -15.12 5.52
C ASP A 134 -7.35 -16.00 6.30
N LYS A 135 -6.11 -16.13 5.81
CA LYS A 135 -5.09 -16.99 6.43
C LYS A 135 -3.97 -16.18 7.07
N LEU A 136 -3.42 -15.23 6.34
CA LEU A 136 -2.23 -14.49 6.79
C LEU A 136 -2.57 -13.22 7.58
N HIS A 137 -3.81 -12.71 7.46
CA HIS A 137 -4.29 -11.50 8.14
C HIS A 137 -3.33 -10.31 7.96
N VAL A 138 -2.87 -10.10 6.72
CA VAL A 138 -1.93 -9.02 6.39
C VAL A 138 -2.68 -7.72 6.19
N ASP A 139 -2.50 -6.76 7.10
CA ASP A 139 -3.09 -5.42 6.93
C ASP A 139 -2.80 -4.85 5.51
N PRO A 140 -3.85 -4.42 4.77
CA PRO A 140 -3.74 -3.96 3.38
C PRO A 140 -2.69 -2.86 3.15
N GLU A 141 -2.40 -2.04 4.15
CA GLU A 141 -1.39 -0.98 4.06
C GLU A 141 -0.01 -1.56 3.72
N ASN A 142 0.29 -2.80 4.17
CA ASN A 142 1.57 -3.43 3.87
C ASN A 142 1.74 -3.77 2.37
N PHE A 143 0.65 -3.94 1.61
CA PHE A 143 0.75 -4.11 0.16
C PHE A 143 1.21 -2.83 -0.53
N ARG A 144 0.72 -1.68 -0.04
CA ARG A 144 1.15 -0.36 -0.52
C ARG A 144 2.62 -0.12 -0.23
N LEU A 145 3.07 -0.44 1.00
CA LEU A 145 4.48 -0.34 1.39
C LEU A 145 5.41 -1.20 0.51
N LEU A 146 5.01 -2.44 0.22
CA LEU A 146 5.76 -3.30 -0.69
C LEU A 146 5.81 -2.71 -2.11
N GLY A 147 4.71 -2.12 -2.58
CA GLY A 147 4.66 -1.40 -3.85
C GLY A 147 5.66 -0.25 -3.91
N ASP A 148 5.69 0.62 -2.90
CA ASP A 148 6.64 1.73 -2.81
C ASP A 148 8.10 1.27 -2.80
N ILE A 149 8.40 0.21 -2.03
CA ILE A 149 9.74 -0.38 -1.99
C ILE A 149 10.14 -0.92 -3.36
N LEU A 150 9.21 -1.57 -4.08
CA LEU A 150 9.48 -2.05 -5.44
C LEU A 150 9.81 -0.90 -6.39
N ILE A 151 9.10 0.23 -6.31
CA ILE A 151 9.39 1.42 -7.13
C ILE A 151 10.80 1.94 -6.85
N ILE A 152 11.20 2.01 -5.58
CA ILE A 152 12.56 2.43 -5.18
C ILE A 152 13.62 1.47 -5.73
N VAL A 153 13.38 0.16 -5.65
CA VAL A 153 14.30 -0.86 -6.20
C VAL A 153 14.43 -0.71 -7.71
N LEU A 154 13.33 -0.60 -8.44
CA LEU A 154 13.37 -0.42 -9.90
C LEU A 154 14.11 0.88 -10.26
N ALA A 155 13.85 1.98 -9.56
CA ALA A 155 14.56 3.23 -9.77
C ALA A 155 16.07 3.10 -9.52
N SER A 156 16.51 2.35 -8.49
CA SER A 156 17.94 2.15 -8.23
C SER A 156 18.63 1.26 -9.26
N HIS A 157 17.91 0.28 -9.85
CA HIS A 157 18.47 -0.62 -10.86
C HIS A 157 18.55 0.01 -12.25
N PHE A 158 17.57 0.85 -12.62
CA PHE A 158 17.46 1.40 -13.96
C PHE A 158 17.90 2.87 -14.08
N GLY A 159 18.02 3.59 -12.96
CA GLY A 159 18.54 4.96 -12.92
C GLY A 159 17.82 5.88 -13.93
N LYS A 160 18.56 6.38 -14.92
CA LYS A 160 18.04 7.29 -15.96
C LYS A 160 16.99 6.64 -16.87
N ASP A 161 16.99 5.31 -17.01
CA ASP A 161 15.98 4.59 -17.79
C ASP A 161 14.62 4.57 -17.08
N PHE A 162 14.58 4.75 -15.75
CA PHE A 162 13.35 4.85 -14.97
C PHE A 162 12.85 6.29 -14.91
N THR A 163 12.41 6.79 -16.05
CA THR A 163 11.95 8.19 -16.19
C THR A 163 10.71 8.48 -15.33
N PRO A 164 10.39 9.77 -15.06
CA PRO A 164 9.17 10.12 -14.31
C PRO A 164 7.87 9.54 -14.91
N ALA A 165 7.77 9.48 -16.25
CA ALA A 165 6.64 8.86 -16.93
C ALA A 165 6.58 7.34 -16.68
N CYS A 166 7.74 6.68 -16.70
CA CYS A 166 7.82 5.25 -16.37
C CYS A 166 7.45 5.01 -14.91
N GLN A 167 7.98 5.80 -13.98
CA GLN A 167 7.64 5.74 -12.57
C GLN A 167 6.14 5.94 -12.34
N PHE A 168 5.49 6.86 -13.05
CA PHE A 168 4.05 7.06 -12.97
C PHE A 168 3.26 5.81 -13.38
N ALA A 169 3.61 5.20 -14.52
CA ALA A 169 2.97 3.97 -15.00
C ALA A 169 3.17 2.80 -14.03
N TRP A 170 4.38 2.64 -13.48
CA TRP A 170 4.67 1.62 -12.47
C TRP A 170 3.99 1.90 -11.13
N GLN A 171 3.88 3.16 -10.71
CA GLN A 171 3.16 3.52 -9.49
C GLN A 171 1.68 3.18 -9.59
N LYS A 172 1.08 3.44 -10.75
CA LYS A 172 -0.28 2.98 -11.05
C LYS A 172 -0.37 1.46 -10.96
N LEU A 173 0.60 0.70 -11.52
CA LEU A 173 0.60 -0.76 -11.46
C LEU A 173 0.64 -1.29 -10.02
N VAL A 174 1.57 -0.82 -9.20
CA VAL A 174 1.67 -1.31 -7.81
C VAL A 174 0.44 -0.95 -6.98
N SER A 175 -0.16 0.23 -7.22
CA SER A 175 -1.42 0.65 -6.58
C SER A 175 -2.59 -0.27 -6.97
N VAL A 176 -2.71 -0.61 -8.25
CA VAL A 176 -3.77 -1.50 -8.75
C VAL A 176 -3.60 -2.93 -8.23
N VAL A 177 -2.36 -3.42 -8.13
CA VAL A 177 -2.06 -4.72 -7.50
C VAL A 177 -2.40 -4.71 -6.01
N ALA A 178 -2.01 -3.67 -5.27
CA ALA A 178 -2.34 -3.53 -3.86
C ALA A 178 -3.86 -3.51 -3.64
N HIS A 179 -4.59 -2.75 -4.45
CA HIS A 179 -6.05 -2.72 -4.40
C HIS A 179 -6.69 -4.08 -4.74
N ALA A 180 -6.15 -4.81 -5.72
CA ALA A 180 -6.64 -6.15 -6.06
C ALA A 180 -6.40 -7.17 -4.92
N LEU A 181 -5.28 -7.06 -4.21
CA LEU A 181 -4.96 -7.89 -3.04
C LEU A 181 -5.82 -7.55 -1.83
N ALA A 182 -6.18 -6.28 -1.65
CA ALA A 182 -7.01 -5.80 -0.54
C ALA A 182 -8.51 -6.11 -0.73
N ARG A 183 -8.93 -6.68 -1.86
CA ARG A 183 -10.35 -6.80 -2.22
C ARG A 183 -11.21 -7.54 -1.20
N LYS A 184 -10.69 -8.59 -0.54
CA LYS A 184 -11.45 -9.39 0.43
C LYS A 184 -11.62 -8.73 1.80
N TYR A 185 -10.92 -7.61 2.04
CA TYR A 185 -11.04 -6.84 3.28
C TYR A 185 -12.23 -5.87 3.29
N HIS A 186 -12.91 -5.70 2.15
CA HIS A 186 -14.05 -4.80 1.93
C HIS A 186 -15.18 -5.54 1.21
#